data_AF-A0A7Y4T6B0-F1
#
_entry.id   AF-A0A7Y4T6B0-F1
#
_cell.length_a   1.000
_cell.length_b   1.000
_cell.length_c   1.000
_cell.angle_alpha   90.00
_cell.angle_beta   90.00
_cell.angle_gamma   90.00
#
_symmetry.space_group_name_H-M   'P 1'
#
loop_
_entity.id
_entity.type
_entity.pdbx_description
1 polymer ?
#
loop_
_entity_poly.entity_id
_entity_poly.type
_entity_poly.pdbx_seq_one_letter_code
_entity_poly.pdbx_strand_id
1 'polypeptide(L)'
;MTVANVSQGSARGLPQALKTAQAAIQRPDVQEMLCKLSEYNLGIFMPHMHDAQTGEFHPLPDEVTQVESGLEVSFQPTEEIASQTARFLPVGWLWRAGASTAVAACEMFSEEGRGDADDVKHKMPKGN
;
A
#
# COMPACT_ATOMS: atom_id res chain seq x y z
N MET A 1 -25.55 -8.15 -1.87
CA MET A 1 -24.20 -8.74 -1.81
C MET A 1 -23.81 -8.85 -0.34
N THR A 2 -23.43 -10.04 0.13
CA THR A 2 -22.91 -10.22 1.48
C THR A 2 -21.41 -10.08 1.40
N VAL A 3 -20.86 -9.04 2.01
CA VAL A 3 -19.40 -8.87 2.09
C VAL A 3 -18.91 -9.74 3.25
N ALA A 4 -18.00 -10.66 2.98
CA ALA A 4 -17.33 -11.42 4.02
C ALA A 4 -16.41 -10.46 4.80
N ASN A 5 -16.69 -10.28 6.10
CA ASN A 5 -15.88 -9.43 6.96
C ASN A 5 -14.98 -10.30 7.85
N VAL A 6 -13.70 -9.95 7.90
CA VAL A 6 -12.77 -10.49 8.90
C VAL A 6 -13.02 -9.75 10.21
N SER A 7 -13.31 -10.50 11.28
CA SER A 7 -13.47 -9.89 12.61
C SER A 7 -12.13 -9.35 13.09
N GLN A 8 -12.13 -8.16 13.72
CA GLN A 8 -10.95 -7.68 14.44
C GLN A 8 -10.58 -8.68 15.55
N GLY A 9 -9.51 -9.44 15.33
CA GLY A 9 -8.92 -10.32 16.34
C GLY A 9 -8.19 -9.54 17.43
N SER A 10 -7.51 -10.24 18.33
CA SER A 10 -6.70 -9.59 19.37
C SER A 10 -5.53 -8.83 18.72
N ALA A 11 -5.45 -7.51 18.95
CA ALA A 11 -4.33 -6.65 18.54
C ALA A 11 -3.01 -6.91 19.32
N ARG A 12 -2.83 -8.13 19.84
CA ARG A 12 -1.62 -8.57 20.54
C ARG A 12 -0.44 -8.54 19.57
N GLY A 13 0.72 -8.09 20.04
CA GLY A 13 1.93 -7.99 19.22
C GLY A 13 2.01 -6.75 18.32
N LEU A 14 0.95 -5.94 18.20
CA LEU A 14 1.04 -4.69 17.44
C LEU A 14 1.77 -3.57 18.23
N PRO A 15 2.70 -2.83 17.59
CA PRO A 15 3.20 -1.55 18.09
C PRO A 15 2.07 -0.57 18.38
N GLN A 16 2.33 0.38 19.29
CA GLN A 16 1.31 1.34 19.73
C GLN A 16 0.72 2.14 18.56
N ALA A 17 1.54 2.57 17.60
CA ALA A 17 1.07 3.29 16.42
C ALA A 17 0.04 2.47 15.59
N LEU A 18 0.30 1.18 15.40
CA LEU A 18 -0.59 0.28 14.64
C LEU A 18 -1.86 -0.07 15.42
N LYS A 19 -1.78 -0.19 16.75
CA LYS A 19 -2.97 -0.31 17.61
C LYS A 19 -3.87 0.91 17.49
N THR A 20 -3.29 2.10 17.55
CA THR A 20 -4.02 3.35 17.38
C THR A 20 -4.68 3.41 16.00
N ALA A 21 -3.97 3.03 14.94
CA ALA A 21 -4.53 2.96 13.59
C ALA A 21 -5.72 1.99 13.49
N GLN A 22 -5.60 0.77 14.02
CA GLN A 22 -6.69 -0.22 14.06
C GLN A 22 -7.92 0.29 14.82
N ALA A 23 -7.71 0.94 15.97
CA ALA A 23 -8.80 1.50 16.77
C ALA A 23 -9.47 2.70 16.08
N ALA A 24 -8.71 3.50 15.33
CA ALA A 24 -9.20 4.69 14.66
C ALA A 24 -10.28 4.40 13.61
N ILE A 25 -10.30 3.20 13.02
CA ILE A 25 -11.33 2.75 12.06
C ILE A 25 -12.76 2.83 12.64
N GLN A 26 -12.89 2.73 13.97
CA GLN A 26 -14.18 2.81 14.65
C GLN A 26 -14.64 4.25 14.95
N ARG A 27 -13.80 5.25 14.69
CA ARG A 27 -14.18 6.65 14.96
C ARG A 27 -15.12 7.17 13.87
N PRO A 28 -16.19 7.91 14.22
CA PRO A 28 -17.13 8.43 13.23
C PRO A 28 -16.49 9.33 12.16
N ASP A 29 -15.52 10.16 12.54
CA ASP A 29 -14.81 11.05 11.61
C ASP A 29 -13.97 10.28 10.60
N VAL A 30 -13.31 9.20 11.03
CA VAL A 30 -12.55 8.30 10.14
C VAL A 30 -13.49 7.55 9.19
N GLN A 31 -14.65 7.11 9.66
CA GLN A 31 -15.66 6.46 8.81
C GLN A 31 -16.24 7.43 7.77
N GLU A 32 -16.50 8.68 8.16
CA GLU A 32 -16.95 9.72 7.22
C GLU A 32 -15.90 9.98 6.13
N MET A 33 -14.61 10.06 6.49
CA MET A 33 -13.52 10.18 5.52
C MET A 33 -13.45 8.96 4.58
N LEU A 34 -13.61 7.75 5.12
CA LEU A 34 -13.62 6.53 4.32
C LEU A 34 -14.79 6.50 3.34
N CYS A 35 -15.98 6.93 3.76
CA CYS A 35 -17.13 7.07 2.86
C CYS A 35 -16.83 8.03 1.71
N LYS A 36 -16.25 9.19 1.99
CA LYS A 36 -15.86 10.17 0.94
C LYS A 36 -14.81 9.60 -0.01
N LEU A 37 -13.81 8.90 0.50
CA LEU A 37 -12.79 8.25 -0.33
C LEU A 37 -13.40 7.16 -1.24
N SER A 38 -14.40 6.43 -0.73
CA SER A 38 -15.04 5.35 -1.49
C SER A 38 -15.77 5.82 -2.74
N GLU A 39 -16.20 7.09 -2.79
CA GLU A 39 -16.77 7.71 -4.01
C GLU A 39 -15.78 7.72 -5.18
N TYR A 40 -14.48 7.64 -4.89
CA TYR A 40 -13.38 7.63 -5.86
C TYR A 40 -12.71 6.24 -5.97
N ASN A 41 -13.34 5.18 -5.45
CA ASN A 41 -12.73 3.86 -5.30
C ASN A 41 -11.44 3.86 -4.46
N LEU A 42 -11.27 4.86 -3.60
CA LEU A 42 -10.16 4.93 -2.66
C LEU A 42 -10.57 4.32 -1.31
N GLY A 43 -9.61 3.66 -0.68
CA GLY A 43 -9.73 3.13 0.67
C GLY A 43 -8.61 3.63 1.57
N ILE A 44 -8.57 3.08 2.78
CA ILE A 44 -7.46 3.28 3.71
C ILE A 44 -6.80 1.95 4.00
N PHE A 45 -5.51 2.01 4.30
CA PHE A 45 -4.73 0.89 4.78
C PHE A 45 -3.88 1.36 5.96
N MET A 46 -3.32 0.42 6.70
CA MET A 46 -2.40 0.68 7.79
C MET A 46 -0.99 0.37 7.29
N PRO A 47 -0.16 1.35 6.89
CA PRO A 47 1.18 1.09 6.39
C PRO A 47 2.04 0.41 7.47
N HIS A 48 2.59 -0.75 7.15
CA HIS A 48 3.45 -1.51 8.06
C HIS A 48 4.43 -2.37 7.26
N MET A 49 5.45 -2.85 7.95
CA MET A 49 6.33 -3.92 7.50
C MET A 49 6.51 -4.95 8.62
N HIS A 50 7.22 -6.02 8.33
CA HIS A 50 7.59 -7.02 9.33
C HIS A 50 9.10 -7.00 9.56
N ASP A 51 9.52 -7.18 10.80
CA ASP A 51 10.92 -7.45 11.11
C ASP A 51 11.34 -8.78 10.47
N ALA A 52 12.46 -8.78 9.77
CA ALA A 52 12.91 -9.95 9.01
C ALA A 52 13.40 -11.11 9.89
N GLN A 53 13.79 -10.83 11.15
CA GLN A 53 14.32 -11.83 12.08
C GLN A 53 13.23 -12.39 12.99
N THR A 54 12.33 -11.53 13.47
CA THR A 54 11.30 -11.89 14.47
C THR A 54 9.90 -12.05 13.86
N GLY A 55 9.66 -11.48 12.68
CA GLY A 55 8.33 -11.43 12.05
C GLY A 55 7.36 -10.44 12.71
N GLU A 56 7.80 -9.68 13.71
CA GLU A 56 6.98 -8.71 14.41
C GLU A 56 6.57 -7.55 13.50
N PHE A 57 5.41 -6.97 13.77
CA PHE A 57 4.94 -5.79 13.04
C PHE A 57 5.79 -4.57 13.39
N HIS A 58 6.17 -3.81 12.38
CA HIS A 58 6.78 -2.49 12.49
C HIS A 58 5.98 -1.46 11.69
N PRO A 59 5.87 -0.21 12.17
CA PRO A 59 5.41 0.89 11.33
C PRO A 59 6.29 0.98 10.08
N LEU A 60 5.69 1.30 8.94
CA LEU A 60 6.46 1.56 7.73
C LEU A 60 7.28 2.85 7.92
N PRO A 61 8.62 2.82 7.79
CA PRO A 61 9.45 4.04 7.86
C PRO A 61 9.03 5.09 6.82
N ASP A 62 9.40 6.34 7.05
CA ASP A 62 8.97 7.44 6.17
C ASP A 62 9.70 7.43 4.82
N GLU A 63 10.92 6.90 4.82
CA GLU A 63 11.85 6.75 3.70
C GLU A 63 11.69 5.42 2.94
N VAL A 64 10.66 4.64 3.26
CA VAL A 64 10.39 3.34 2.64
C VAL A 64 9.01 3.33 1.97
N THR A 65 8.99 2.79 0.75
CA THR A 65 7.77 2.51 -0.02
C THR A 65 7.53 1.01 -0.07
N GLN A 66 6.28 0.59 0.18
CA GLN A 66 5.83 -0.77 -0.08
C GLN A 66 5.63 -0.97 -1.57
N VAL A 67 6.36 -1.90 -2.19
CA VAL A 67 6.31 -2.13 -3.64
C VAL A 67 5.74 -3.50 -3.90
N GLU A 68 4.60 -3.56 -4.57
CA GLU A 68 4.10 -4.80 -5.16
C GLU A 68 4.69 -4.98 -6.55
N SER A 69 5.32 -6.14 -6.79
CA SER A 69 5.82 -6.56 -8.08
C SER A 69 5.60 -8.05 -8.26
N GLY A 70 4.91 -8.44 -9.33
CA GLY A 70 4.71 -9.85 -9.66
C GLY A 70 3.97 -10.64 -8.57
N LEU A 71 3.03 -10.00 -7.88
CA LEU A 71 2.28 -10.52 -6.72
C LEU A 71 3.09 -10.69 -5.43
N GLU A 72 4.30 -10.14 -5.39
CA GLU A 72 5.16 -10.14 -4.21
C GLU A 72 5.34 -8.72 -3.70
N VAL A 73 5.26 -8.54 -2.38
CA VAL A 73 5.48 -7.26 -1.73
C VAL A 73 6.91 -7.17 -1.22
N SER A 74 7.57 -6.07 -1.57
CA SER A 74 8.90 -5.69 -1.09
C SER A 74 8.86 -4.31 -0.43
N PHE A 75 9.93 -3.95 0.28
CA PHE A 75 10.08 -2.66 0.95
C PHE A 75 11.35 -2.00 0.41
N GLN A 76 11.20 -0.90 -0.33
CA GLN A 76 12.28 -0.27 -1.07
C GLN A 76 12.44 1.20 -0.67
N PRO A 77 13.65 1.79 -0.80
CA PRO A 77 13.85 3.21 -0.52
C PRO A 77 12.94 4.09 -1.39
N THR A 78 12.24 5.03 -0.77
CA THR A 78 11.31 5.93 -1.49
C THR A 78 12.02 6.74 -2.57
N GLU A 79 13.27 7.15 -2.36
CA GLU A 79 14.05 7.91 -3.35
C GLU A 79 14.28 7.12 -4.65
N GLU A 80 14.55 5.81 -4.54
CA GLU A 80 14.75 4.94 -5.70
C GLU A 80 13.47 4.81 -6.53
N ILE A 81 12.32 4.66 -5.87
CA ILE A 81 11.01 4.57 -6.52
C ILE A 81 10.62 5.91 -7.16
N ALA A 82 10.85 7.02 -6.46
CA ALA A 82 10.54 8.37 -6.95
C ALA A 82 11.32 8.73 -8.22
N SER A 83 12.53 8.19 -8.39
CA SER A 83 13.35 8.39 -9.60
C SER A 83 12.87 7.59 -10.83
N GLN A 84 11.97 6.61 -10.65
CA GLN A 84 11.53 5.65 -11.66
C GLN A 84 10.04 5.80 -11.97
N THR A 85 9.58 7.03 -12.23
CA THR A 85 8.15 7.36 -12.42
C THR A 85 7.47 6.63 -13.60
N ALA A 86 8.24 6.21 -14.61
CA ALA A 86 7.73 5.42 -15.73
C ALA A 86 7.54 3.93 -15.39
N ARG A 87 8.12 3.46 -14.28
CA ARG A 87 8.13 2.04 -13.87
C ARG A 87 7.20 1.77 -12.70
N PHE A 88 6.89 2.76 -11.86
CA PHE A 88 6.07 2.55 -10.67
C PHE A 88 4.83 3.41 -10.65
N LEU A 89 3.69 2.78 -10.41
CA LEU A 89 2.39 3.43 -10.23
C LEU A 89 2.08 3.53 -8.73
N PRO A 90 1.97 4.73 -8.15
CA PRO A 90 1.50 4.89 -6.77
C PRO A 90 0.07 4.36 -6.60
N VAL A 91 -0.15 3.54 -5.57
CA VAL A 91 -1.46 2.94 -5.27
C VAL A 91 -1.90 3.14 -3.81
N GLY A 92 -1.02 3.71 -2.98
CA GLY A 92 -1.33 4.05 -1.59
C GLY A 92 -0.61 5.31 -1.17
N TRP A 93 -1.34 6.18 -0.45
CA TRP A 93 -0.85 7.48 -0.01
C TRP A 93 -1.04 7.67 1.48
N LEU A 94 -0.16 8.46 2.08
CA LEU A 94 -0.31 8.99 3.41
C LEU A 94 -0.11 10.50 3.40
N TRP A 95 -0.87 11.22 4.22
CA TRP A 95 -0.65 12.65 4.40
C TRP A 95 0.58 12.87 5.29
N ARG A 96 1.67 13.37 4.71
CA ARG A 96 2.95 13.63 5.38
C ARG A 96 3.48 14.99 4.97
N ALA A 97 4.05 15.71 5.94
CA ALA A 97 4.67 17.02 5.71
C ALA A 97 3.81 18.03 4.90
N GLY A 98 2.48 17.97 5.04
CA GLY A 98 1.55 18.87 4.35
C GLY A 98 1.20 18.48 2.90
N ALA A 99 1.57 17.28 2.46
CA ALA A 99 1.27 16.78 1.13
C ALA A 99 0.80 15.32 1.14
N SER A 100 0.19 14.89 0.04
CA SER A 100 -0.04 13.47 -0.24
C SER A 100 1.27 12.83 -0.70
N THR A 101 1.79 11.87 0.07
CA THR A 101 3.02 11.15 -0.23
C THR A 101 2.70 9.70 -0.54
N ALA A 102 3.22 9.19 -1.65
CA ALA A 102 3.09 7.78 -2.00
C ALA A 102 3.87 6.92 -0.98
N VAL A 103 3.19 5.93 -0.40
CA VAL A 103 3.80 4.97 0.54
C VAL A 103 3.61 3.51 0.09
N ALA A 104 2.82 3.30 -0.96
CA ALA A 104 2.74 2.04 -1.68
C ALA A 104 2.70 2.27 -3.20
N ALA A 105 3.36 1.42 -3.97
CA ALA A 105 3.39 1.46 -5.42
C ALA A 105 3.33 0.05 -6.04
N CYS A 106 2.79 -0.05 -7.24
CA CYS A 106 2.85 -1.24 -8.07
C CYS A 106 3.91 -1.05 -9.17
N GLU A 107 4.70 -2.09 -9.43
CA GLU A 107 5.57 -2.11 -10.60
C GLU A 107 4.73 -2.28 -11.88
N MET A 108 4.93 -1.36 -12.81
CA MET A 108 4.39 -1.39 -14.16
C MET A 108 5.43 -2.02 -15.10
N PHE A 109 4.97 -2.92 -15.97
CA PHE A 109 5.79 -3.46 -17.04
C PHE A 109 5.25 -2.99 -18.39
N SER A 110 6.14 -2.47 -19.23
CA SER A 110 5.86 -2.23 -20.64
C SER A 110 6.66 -3.26 -21.45
N GLU A 111 5.98 -4.10 -22.22
CA GLU A 111 6.65 -4.93 -23.22
C GLU A 111 7.17 -4.00 -24.32
N GLU A 112 8.48 -3.73 -24.34
CA GLU A 112 9.08 -3.05 -25.49
C GLU A 112 8.86 -3.90 -26.75
N GLY A 113 7.99 -3.41 -27.66
CA GLY A 113 7.91 -3.89 -29.03
C GLY A 113 6.58 -4.42 -29.55
N ARG A 114 5.46 -4.36 -28.82
CA ARG A 114 4.13 -4.65 -29.40
C ARG A 114 3.00 -3.81 -28.78
N GLY A 115 2.61 -2.77 -29.52
CA GLY A 115 1.26 -2.23 -29.52
C GLY A 115 0.97 -1.17 -28.45
N ASP A 116 0.33 -0.09 -28.92
CA ASP A 116 -0.34 1.03 -28.23
C ASP A 116 0.03 1.39 -26.78
N ALA A 117 0.19 2.69 -26.52
CA ALA A 117 0.56 3.25 -25.21
C ALA A 117 -0.40 2.89 -24.05
N ASP A 118 -1.53 2.24 -24.35
CA ASP A 118 -2.56 1.79 -23.40
C ASP A 118 -2.35 0.36 -22.85
N ASP A 119 -1.36 -0.41 -23.33
CA ASP A 119 -1.17 -1.83 -22.94
C ASP A 119 -0.10 -2.02 -21.84
N VAL A 120 -0.16 -1.20 -20.78
CA VAL A 120 0.71 -1.36 -19.60
C VAL A 120 0.19 -2.53 -18.75
N LYS A 121 0.93 -3.64 -18.76
CA LYS A 121 0.60 -4.84 -17.98
C LYS A 121 1.24 -4.75 -16.60
N HIS A 122 0.46 -5.04 -15.56
CA HIS A 122 0.96 -5.15 -14.18
C HIS A 122 1.46 -6.58 -13.84
N LYS A 123 1.93 -7.37 -14.81
CA LYS A 123 2.31 -8.77 -14.56
C LYS A 123 3.25 -9.40 -15.59
N MET A 124 4.28 -10.10 -15.09
CA MET A 124 4.83 -11.30 -15.73
C MET A 124 4.32 -12.55 -14.99
N PRO A 125 3.86 -13.61 -15.68
CA PRO A 125 3.83 -14.95 -15.10
C PRO A 125 5.28 -15.40 -14.89
N LYS A 126 5.63 -15.85 -13.67
CA LYS A 126 6.89 -16.56 -13.45
C LYS A 126 6.88 -17.80 -14.35
N GLY A 127 7.78 -17.84 -15.33
CA GLY A 127 7.98 -19.03 -16.15
C GLY A 127 8.41 -20.19 -15.26
N ASN A 128 7.77 -21.34 -15.42
CA ASN A 128 8.27 -22.60 -14.88
C ASN A 128 9.56 -23.01 -15.60
#